data_AF-A0A451CJR2-F1
#
_entry.id   AF-A0A451CJR2-F1
#
_cell.length_a   1.000
_cell.length_b   1.000
_cell.length_c   1.000
_cell.angle_alpha   90.00
_cell.angle_beta   90.00
_cell.angle_gamma   90.00
#
_symmetry.space_group_name_H-M   'P 1'
#
loop_
_entity.id
_entity.type
_entity.pdbx_description
1 polymer ?
#
loop_
_entity_poly.entity_id
_entity_poly.type
_entity_poly.pdbx_seq_one_letter_code
_entity_poly.pdbx_strand_id
1 'polypeptide(L)'
;MTLLVAWYWSRGRRPSLSGLFLGVLAISLAVLAVFSHRSDIRVGADVDFDFSRLIENVAPESVLIANTWIGNEYAAGIATVLTSDYHHDYYWGYRYFVTFLIRPIPRQIWPTKYEDMNADWLRHEDSYVMERSIAAVGHPLVNGASTGSIADVYMEFAWGVVLVFYLLGRAFGLAWRRHRMRGGIWSVWLIAMLVLSIYLPTQSFSAWLHRLLFMGVVTSLFWRFWIRPRRVVGRREER
;
A
#
# COMPACT_ATOMS: atom_id res chain seq x y z
N MET A 1 -0.39 12.93 -5.52
CA MET A 1 0.02 12.21 -6.76
C MET A 1 -1.18 11.74 -7.57
N THR A 2 -2.07 10.88 -7.04
CA THR A 2 -3.23 10.33 -7.76
C THR A 2 -4.17 11.39 -8.36
N LEU A 3 -4.49 12.46 -7.63
CA LEU A 3 -5.31 13.59 -8.13
C LEU A 3 -4.66 14.32 -9.31
N LEU A 4 -3.34 14.54 -9.26
CA LEU A 4 -2.58 15.27 -10.27
C LEU A 4 -2.48 14.43 -11.55
N VAL A 5 -2.25 13.13 -11.43
CA VAL A 5 -2.25 12.17 -12.54
C VAL A 5 -3.66 12.04 -13.14
N ALA A 6 -4.71 11.90 -12.31
CA ALA A 6 -6.09 11.82 -12.78
C ALA A 6 -6.54 13.10 -13.51
N TRP A 7 -6.17 14.28 -12.99
CA TRP A 7 -6.43 15.57 -13.63
C TRP A 7 -5.65 15.72 -14.94
N TYR A 8 -4.36 15.37 -14.96
CA TYR A 8 -3.54 15.44 -16.16
C TYR A 8 -4.06 14.50 -17.26
N TRP A 9 -4.42 13.28 -16.89
CA TRP A 9 -5.04 12.30 -17.78
C TRP A 9 -6.38 12.81 -18.34
N SER A 10 -7.18 13.50 -17.52
CA SER A 10 -8.45 14.09 -17.97
C SER A 10 -8.31 15.21 -19.01
N ARG A 11 -7.13 15.82 -19.13
CA ARG A 11 -6.83 16.86 -20.13
C ARG A 11 -6.51 16.31 -21.52
N GLY A 12 -6.36 14.99 -21.69
CA GLY A 12 -6.10 14.36 -22.99
C GLY A 12 -4.77 14.73 -23.65
N ARG A 13 -3.87 15.43 -22.93
CA ARG A 13 -2.52 15.74 -23.40
C ARG A 13 -1.61 14.55 -23.12
N ARG A 14 -0.94 14.03 -24.14
CA ARG A 14 0.08 12.99 -23.98
C ARG A 14 1.33 13.64 -23.39
N PRO A 15 1.85 13.16 -22.23
CA PRO A 15 3.12 13.65 -21.74
C PRO A 15 4.22 13.24 -22.72
N SER A 16 5.25 14.08 -22.89
CA SER A 16 6.45 13.66 -23.61
C SER A 16 7.12 12.54 -22.80
N LEU A 17 7.52 11.46 -23.47
CA LEU A 17 8.18 10.32 -22.82
C LEU A 17 9.41 10.77 -22.04
N SER A 18 10.18 11.70 -22.62
CA SER A 18 11.37 12.29 -21.98
C SER A 18 11.03 13.05 -20.70
N GLY A 19 9.93 13.81 -20.68
CA GLY A 19 9.49 14.55 -19.50
C GLY A 19 9.00 13.63 -18.38
N LEU A 20 8.33 12.53 -18.74
CA LEU A 20 7.91 11.52 -17.77
C LEU A 20 9.13 10.80 -17.16
N PHE A 21 10.09 10.41 -17.99
CA PHE A 21 11.32 9.76 -17.54
C PHE A 21 12.13 10.66 -16.61
N LEU A 22 12.38 11.92 -17.00
CA LEU A 22 13.08 12.91 -16.17
C LEU A 22 12.35 13.17 -14.85
N GLY A 23 11.02 13.26 -14.89
CA GLY A 23 10.22 13.45 -13.69
C GLY A 23 10.32 12.27 -12.72
N VAL A 24 10.22 11.04 -13.23
CA VAL A 24 10.40 9.83 -12.41
C VAL A 24 11.82 9.77 -11.85
N LEU A 25 12.84 10.02 -12.67
CA LEU A 25 14.24 10.02 -12.24
C LEU A 25 14.49 11.04 -11.14
N ALA A 26 14.02 12.28 -11.30
CA ALA A 26 14.18 13.34 -10.32
C ALA A 26 13.48 13.00 -9.00
N ILE A 27 12.26 12.44 -9.05
CA ILE A 27 11.54 12.00 -7.86
C ILE A 27 12.29 10.85 -7.18
N SER A 28 12.75 9.85 -7.94
CA SER A 28 13.51 8.72 -7.38
C SER A 28 14.80 9.17 -6.71
N LEU A 29 15.56 10.08 -7.32
CA LEU A 29 16.77 10.65 -6.73
C LEU A 29 16.46 11.46 -5.46
N ALA A 30 15.39 12.25 -5.47
CA ALA A 30 14.96 13.00 -4.30
C ALA A 30 14.55 12.08 -3.14
N VAL A 31 13.80 11.01 -3.42
CA VAL A 31 13.42 10.00 -2.43
C VAL A 31 14.66 9.31 -1.86
N LEU A 32 15.60 8.94 -2.71
CA LEU A 32 16.84 8.27 -2.30
C LEU A 32 17.71 9.19 -1.42
N ALA A 33 17.81 10.47 -1.79
CA ALA A 33 18.50 11.47 -0.98
C ALA A 33 17.88 11.64 0.41
N VAL A 34 16.54 11.76 0.49
CA VAL A 34 15.80 11.88 1.75
C VAL A 34 15.95 10.62 2.59
N PHE A 35 15.88 9.44 1.98
CA PHE A 35 15.98 8.17 2.69
C PHE A 35 17.38 7.97 3.27
N SER A 36 18.43 8.30 2.50
CA SER A 36 19.83 8.20 2.92
C SER A 36 20.20 9.12 4.07
N HIS A 37 19.47 10.23 4.24
CA HIS A 37 19.71 11.22 5.31
C HIS A 37 18.59 11.23 6.35
N ARG A 38 17.72 10.21 6.36
CA ARG A 38 16.54 10.15 7.24
C ARG A 38 16.89 10.32 8.72
N SER A 39 18.06 9.86 9.16
CA SER A 39 18.53 9.98 10.55
C SER A 39 18.89 11.42 10.95
N ASP A 40 19.29 12.24 9.97
CA ASP A 40 19.93 13.55 10.20
C ASP A 40 18.94 14.70 9.99
N ILE A 41 17.74 14.42 9.45
CA ILE A 41 16.63 15.36 9.35
C ILE A 41 16.00 15.55 10.75
N ARG A 42 16.73 16.21 11.64
CA ARG A 42 16.21 16.82 12.88
C ARG A 42 16.21 18.33 12.68
N VAL A 43 15.13 19.00 13.06
CA VAL A 43 15.03 20.46 12.98
C VAL A 43 16.15 21.07 13.82
N GLY A 44 17.14 21.71 13.18
CA GLY A 44 18.31 22.32 13.84
C GLY A 44 19.64 21.55 13.71
N ALA A 45 19.73 20.49 12.90
CA ALA A 45 21.01 19.81 12.63
C ALA A 45 21.79 20.47 11.47
N ASP A 46 23.11 20.61 11.63
CA ASP A 46 24.03 20.91 10.53
C ASP A 46 24.03 19.73 9.55
N VAL A 47 23.50 19.96 8.34
CA VAL A 47 23.38 18.92 7.31
C VAL A 47 24.72 18.80 6.58
N ASP A 48 25.54 17.84 6.99
CA ASP A 48 26.71 17.43 6.22
C ASP A 48 26.27 16.40 5.16
N PHE A 49 26.35 16.77 3.88
CA PHE A 49 25.90 15.94 2.77
C PHE A 49 26.98 14.93 2.40
N ASP A 50 26.91 13.72 2.97
CA ASP A 50 27.84 12.64 2.68
C ASP A 50 27.35 11.76 1.52
N PHE A 51 28.00 11.89 0.35
CA PHE A 51 27.73 11.07 -0.84
C PHE A 51 28.06 9.58 -0.64
N SER A 52 28.89 9.24 0.35
CA SER A 52 29.29 7.86 0.65
C SER A 52 28.11 7.03 1.15
N ARG A 53 27.22 7.65 1.96
CA ARG A 53 26.00 7.01 2.48
C ARG A 53 24.98 6.73 1.38
N LEU A 54 24.97 7.50 0.29
CA LEU A 54 24.11 7.22 -0.86
C LEU A 54 24.54 5.95 -1.58
N ILE A 55 25.85 5.75 -1.75
CA ILE A 55 26.42 4.56 -2.42
C ILE A 55 26.23 3.32 -1.54
N GLU A 56 26.45 3.44 -0.24
CA GLU A 56 26.25 2.35 0.73
C GLU A 56 24.79 1.88 0.81
N ASN A 57 23.82 2.78 0.68
CA ASN A 57 22.40 2.42 0.64
C ASN A 57 21.96 1.78 -0.69
N VAL A 58 22.64 2.08 -1.80
CA VAL A 58 22.33 1.52 -3.13
C VAL A 58 22.97 0.15 -3.33
N ALA A 59 24.15 -0.07 -2.75
CA ALA A 59 24.87 -1.34 -2.83
C ALA A 59 25.57 -1.67 -1.50
N PRO A 60 24.82 -2.14 -0.47
CA PRO A 60 25.43 -2.54 0.78
C PRO A 60 26.14 -3.90 0.59
N GLU A 61 27.47 -3.93 0.66
CA GLU A 61 28.26 -5.18 0.63
C GLU A 61 27.84 -6.16 1.75
N SER A 62 27.30 -5.66 2.87
CA SER A 62 26.80 -6.45 4.00
C SER A 62 25.44 -7.13 3.77
N VAL A 63 24.69 -6.75 2.73
CA VAL A 63 23.38 -7.35 2.39
C VAL A 63 23.52 -8.63 1.55
N LEU A 64 24.69 -8.87 0.95
CA LEU A 64 24.92 -10.05 0.11
C LEU A 64 25.05 -11.38 0.89
N ILE A 65 25.42 -11.37 2.18
CA ILE A 65 25.84 -12.61 2.86
C ILE A 65 25.13 -12.89 4.21
N ALA A 66 24.66 -11.88 4.96
CA ALA A 66 24.14 -12.12 6.33
C ALA A 66 22.64 -11.84 6.54
N ASN A 67 22.02 -10.96 5.74
CA ASN A 67 20.62 -10.52 5.95
C ASN A 67 19.62 -11.06 4.91
N THR A 68 20.07 -11.90 3.97
CA THR A 68 19.32 -12.36 2.80
C THR A 68 18.11 -13.23 3.13
N TRP A 69 18.07 -13.83 4.33
CA TRP A 69 16.95 -14.65 4.80
C TRP A 69 16.02 -13.90 5.75
N ILE A 70 16.58 -12.99 6.54
CA ILE A 70 15.96 -12.37 7.71
C ILE A 70 15.08 -11.18 7.26
N GLY A 71 15.50 -10.40 6.25
CA GLY A 71 14.71 -9.29 5.69
C GLY A 71 13.90 -9.61 4.43
N ASN A 72 13.84 -10.87 3.99
CA ASN A 72 13.19 -11.23 2.73
C ASN A 72 11.66 -11.28 2.90
N GLU A 73 10.95 -10.37 2.23
CA GLU A 73 9.48 -10.27 2.23
C GLU A 73 8.80 -11.61 1.90
N TYR A 74 9.39 -12.40 1.00
CA TYR A 74 8.87 -13.72 0.65
C TYR A 74 8.97 -14.71 1.81
N ALA A 75 10.12 -14.75 2.49
CA ALA A 75 10.34 -15.60 3.65
C ALA A 75 9.43 -15.19 4.81
N ALA A 76 9.28 -13.88 5.05
CA ALA A 76 8.37 -13.34 6.06
C ALA A 76 6.91 -13.69 5.75
N GLY A 77 6.48 -13.57 4.48
CA GLY A 77 5.14 -13.95 4.05
C GLY A 77 4.84 -15.44 4.27
N ILE A 78 5.76 -16.33 3.89
CA ILE A 78 5.59 -17.78 4.13
C ILE A 78 5.58 -18.10 5.62
N ALA A 79 6.52 -17.54 6.39
CA ALA A 79 6.59 -17.76 7.83
C ALA A 79 5.28 -17.37 8.52
N THR A 80 4.66 -16.27 8.07
CA THR A 80 3.36 -15.79 8.56
C THR A 80 2.24 -16.76 8.24
N VAL A 81 2.19 -17.29 7.01
CA VAL A 81 1.21 -18.31 6.60
C VAL A 81 1.37 -19.58 7.43
N LEU A 82 2.59 -20.10 7.55
CA LEU A 82 2.90 -21.29 8.35
C LEU A 82 2.56 -21.11 9.82
N THR A 83 2.85 -19.94 10.39
CA THR A 83 2.52 -19.63 11.78
C THR A 83 1.02 -19.63 12.00
N SER A 84 0.26 -19.01 11.09
CA SER A 84 -1.21 -18.97 11.18
C SER A 84 -1.83 -20.36 11.02
N ASP A 85 -1.25 -21.18 10.12
CA ASP A 85 -1.69 -22.55 9.89
C ASP A 85 -1.37 -23.46 11.08
N TYR A 86 -0.18 -23.34 11.65
CA TYR A 86 0.28 -24.12 12.81
C TYR A 86 -0.57 -23.87 14.06
N HIS A 87 -0.93 -22.61 14.32
CA HIS A 87 -1.74 -22.25 15.49
C HIS A 87 -3.25 -22.33 15.22
N HIS A 88 -3.68 -22.54 13.97
CA HIS A 88 -5.08 -22.50 13.51
C HIS A 88 -5.85 -21.22 13.95
N ASP A 89 -5.12 -20.13 14.18
CA ASP A 89 -5.66 -18.87 14.63
C ASP A 89 -5.81 -17.91 13.44
N TYR A 90 -7.06 -17.61 13.11
CA TYR A 90 -7.42 -16.65 12.05
C TYR A 90 -8.28 -15.53 12.63
N TYR A 91 -8.09 -14.32 12.11
CA TYR A 91 -8.80 -13.14 12.61
C TYR A 91 -10.22 -12.98 12.05
N TRP A 92 -10.59 -13.71 11.00
CA TRP A 92 -11.92 -13.69 10.38
C TRP A 92 -12.42 -12.29 9.98
N GLY A 93 -11.53 -11.40 9.57
CA GLY A 93 -11.85 -10.03 9.18
C GLY A 93 -11.98 -9.06 10.36
N TYR A 94 -11.83 -9.55 11.60
CA TYR A 94 -11.90 -8.71 12.80
C TYR A 94 -10.81 -7.64 12.83
N ARG A 95 -9.59 -8.01 12.47
CA ARG A 95 -8.45 -7.08 12.40
C ARG A 95 -8.70 -6.00 11.35
N TYR A 96 -9.29 -6.36 10.21
CA TYR A 96 -9.69 -5.41 9.17
C TYR A 96 -10.79 -4.45 9.65
N PHE A 97 -11.80 -4.97 10.36
CA PHE A 97 -12.84 -4.14 10.97
C PHE A 97 -12.25 -3.08 11.92
N VAL A 98 -11.41 -3.49 12.86
CA VAL A 98 -10.77 -2.57 13.82
C VAL A 98 -9.84 -1.59 13.09
N THR A 99 -9.10 -2.05 12.08
CA THR A 99 -8.16 -1.21 11.32
C THR A 99 -8.86 -0.15 10.47
N PHE A 100 -9.97 -0.47 9.82
CA PHE A 100 -10.63 0.46 8.90
C PHE A 100 -11.68 1.35 9.56
N LEU A 101 -12.33 0.89 10.63
CA LEU A 101 -13.43 1.63 11.25
C LEU A 101 -13.04 2.26 12.59
N ILE A 102 -12.27 1.56 13.42
CA ILE A 102 -11.94 2.01 14.78
C ILE A 102 -10.64 2.82 14.81
N ARG A 103 -9.60 2.37 14.09
CA ARG A 103 -8.29 3.04 14.05
C ARG A 103 -8.37 4.51 13.63
N PRO A 104 -9.17 4.91 12.62
CA PRO A 104 -9.25 6.31 12.20
C PRO A 104 -9.88 7.26 13.23
N ILE A 105 -10.66 6.75 14.20
CA ILE A 105 -11.30 7.58 15.24
C ILE A 105 -10.21 8.16 16.15
N PRO A 106 -10.08 9.49 16.28
CA PRO A 106 -9.08 10.08 17.17
C PRO A 106 -9.23 9.61 18.62
N ARG A 107 -8.12 9.34 19.30
CA ARG A 107 -8.13 8.91 20.72
C ARG A 107 -8.70 9.97 21.65
N GLN A 108 -8.71 11.24 21.23
CA GLN A 108 -9.32 12.36 21.95
C GLN A 108 -10.84 12.22 22.05
N ILE A 109 -11.47 11.55 21.07
CA ILE A 109 -12.91 11.30 21.05
C ILE A 109 -13.23 9.99 21.76
N TRP A 110 -12.39 8.97 21.55
CA TRP A 110 -12.59 7.64 22.13
C TRP A 110 -11.26 7.04 22.63
N PRO A 111 -10.89 7.29 23.89
CA PRO A 111 -9.62 6.84 24.46
C PRO A 111 -9.51 5.32 24.62
N THR A 112 -10.59 4.69 25.10
CA THR A 112 -10.70 3.25 25.44
C THR A 112 -11.06 2.36 24.25
N LYS A 113 -11.08 2.91 23.02
CA LYS A 113 -11.61 2.21 21.83
C LYS A 113 -11.00 0.84 21.50
N TYR A 114 -9.78 0.56 21.94
CA TYR A 114 -9.15 -0.75 21.74
C TYR A 114 -9.50 -1.73 22.84
N GLU A 115 -9.59 -1.26 24.08
CA GLU A 115 -10.04 -2.02 25.25
C GLU A 115 -11.52 -2.42 25.08
N ASP A 116 -12.36 -1.49 24.65
CA ASP A 116 -13.79 -1.72 24.38
C ASP A 116 -14.02 -2.75 23.27
N MET A 117 -13.07 -2.86 22.35
CA MET A 117 -13.07 -3.83 21.26
C MET A 117 -12.26 -5.09 21.59
N ASN A 118 -11.74 -5.27 22.81
CA ASN A 118 -10.86 -6.39 23.17
C ASN A 118 -9.72 -6.59 22.13
N ALA A 119 -9.18 -5.48 21.63
CA ALA A 119 -8.28 -5.39 20.50
C ALA A 119 -6.96 -4.72 20.89
N ASP A 120 -6.60 -4.74 22.17
CA ASP A 120 -5.33 -4.16 22.66
C ASP A 120 -4.10 -4.91 22.14
N TRP A 121 -4.26 -6.16 21.71
CA TRP A 121 -3.21 -6.92 21.04
C TRP A 121 -2.76 -6.26 19.73
N LEU A 122 -3.63 -5.50 19.03
CA LEU A 122 -3.24 -4.71 17.85
C LEU A 122 -2.25 -3.57 18.19
N ARG A 123 -2.15 -3.16 19.47
CA ARG A 123 -1.14 -2.18 19.90
C ARG A 123 0.24 -2.81 20.04
N HIS A 124 0.31 -4.12 20.23
CA HIS A 124 1.53 -4.89 20.50
C HIS A 124 1.77 -5.98 19.45
N GLU A 125 1.14 -5.85 18.28
CA GLU A 125 1.05 -6.87 17.23
C GLU A 125 2.43 -7.38 16.80
N ASP A 126 3.42 -6.49 16.74
CA ASP A 126 4.80 -6.81 16.36
C ASP A 126 5.45 -7.82 17.33
N SER A 127 5.18 -7.75 18.63
CA SER A 127 5.77 -8.67 19.62
C SER A 127 5.03 -10.00 19.70
N TYR A 128 3.70 -9.99 19.51
CA TYR A 128 2.87 -11.19 19.58
C TYR A 128 3.08 -12.13 18.39
N VAL A 129 3.20 -11.57 17.18
CA VAL A 129 3.46 -12.34 15.96
C VAL A 129 4.88 -12.91 15.96
N MET A 130 5.84 -12.17 16.51
CA MET A 130 7.24 -12.58 16.68
C MET A 130 7.40 -13.84 17.53
N GLU A 131 6.77 -13.88 18.70
CA GLU A 131 6.90 -15.01 19.63
C GLU A 131 6.26 -16.28 19.05
N ARG A 132 5.11 -16.13 18.40
CA ARG A 132 4.39 -17.24 17.75
C ARG A 132 5.14 -17.80 16.54
N SER A 133 5.88 -16.97 15.81
CA SER A 133 6.62 -17.43 14.63
C SER A 133 7.82 -18.28 14.99
N ILE A 134 8.46 -18.03 16.15
CA ILE A 134 9.54 -18.88 16.65
C ILE A 134 9.03 -20.30 16.90
N ALA A 135 7.83 -20.44 17.48
CA ALA A 135 7.24 -21.75 17.75
C ALA A 135 6.90 -22.53 16.46
N ALA A 136 6.50 -21.85 15.39
CA ALA A 136 6.09 -22.49 14.14
C ALA A 136 7.24 -22.71 13.14
N VAL A 137 8.14 -21.75 13.00
CA VAL A 137 9.18 -21.69 11.94
C VAL A 137 10.60 -21.79 12.51
N GLY A 138 10.76 -21.71 13.84
CA GLY A 138 12.07 -21.77 14.50
C GLY A 138 12.86 -20.47 14.46
N HIS A 139 12.33 -19.42 13.82
CA HIS A 139 12.98 -18.12 13.71
C HIS A 139 12.00 -16.95 13.94
N PRO A 140 12.46 -15.85 14.55
CA PRO A 140 11.67 -14.63 14.70
C PRO A 140 11.43 -13.96 13.33
N LEU A 141 10.20 -13.49 13.09
CA LEU A 141 9.89 -12.61 11.95
C LEU A 141 10.61 -11.26 12.13
N VAL A 142 11.23 -10.69 11.11
CA VAL A 142 11.89 -9.38 11.31
C VAL A 142 10.88 -8.26 11.46
N ASN A 143 11.05 -7.44 12.49
CA ASN A 143 10.30 -6.21 12.67
C ASN A 143 10.45 -5.30 11.44
N GLY A 144 9.32 -4.96 10.82
CA GLY A 144 9.28 -4.14 9.61
C GLY A 144 9.41 -4.91 8.30
N ALA A 145 9.55 -6.24 8.32
CA ALA A 145 9.41 -7.04 7.11
C ALA A 145 7.93 -7.05 6.68
N SER A 146 7.70 -6.62 5.44
CA SER A 146 6.38 -6.72 4.82
C SER A 146 6.06 -8.20 4.56
N THR A 147 4.95 -8.69 5.11
CA THR A 147 4.48 -10.07 4.89
C THR A 147 3.76 -10.23 3.55
N GLY A 148 3.46 -9.11 2.87
CA GLY A 148 2.79 -9.09 1.58
C GLY A 148 1.28 -9.36 1.66
N SER A 149 0.56 -9.05 0.58
CA SER A 149 -0.90 -9.13 0.56
C SER A 149 -1.49 -10.54 0.69
N ILE A 150 -0.79 -11.58 0.22
CA ILE A 150 -1.29 -12.96 0.29
C ILE A 150 -1.28 -13.44 1.75
N ALA A 151 -0.16 -13.27 2.45
CA ALA A 151 -0.05 -13.66 3.85
C ALA A 151 -1.03 -12.87 4.72
N ASP A 152 -1.14 -11.55 4.50
CA ASP A 152 -2.07 -10.67 5.22
C ASP A 152 -3.53 -11.14 5.10
N VAL A 153 -3.96 -11.58 3.92
CA VAL A 153 -5.33 -12.09 3.72
C VAL A 153 -5.48 -13.53 4.22
N TYR A 154 -4.44 -14.35 4.13
CA TYR A 154 -4.46 -15.71 4.68
C TYR A 154 -4.62 -15.70 6.21
N MET A 155 -3.96 -14.79 6.92
CA MET A 155 -4.16 -14.60 8.37
C MET A 155 -5.62 -14.25 8.72
N GLU A 156 -6.34 -13.56 7.83
CA GLU A 156 -7.74 -13.22 8.06
C GLU A 156 -8.69 -14.37 7.73
N PHE A 157 -8.49 -15.03 6.60
CA PHE A 157 -9.52 -15.90 6.02
C PHE A 157 -9.01 -17.29 5.63
N ALA A 158 -7.78 -17.66 6.01
CA ALA A 158 -7.12 -18.89 5.60
C ALA A 158 -7.16 -19.05 4.06
N TRP A 159 -7.61 -20.21 3.58
CA TRP A 159 -7.85 -20.51 2.16
C TRP A 159 -8.86 -19.60 1.46
N GLY A 160 -9.67 -18.84 2.22
CA GLY A 160 -10.52 -17.77 1.69
C GLY A 160 -9.73 -16.70 0.91
N VAL A 161 -8.41 -16.64 1.06
CA VAL A 161 -7.51 -15.82 0.23
C VAL A 161 -7.72 -16.02 -1.27
N VAL A 162 -7.96 -17.25 -1.73
CA VAL A 162 -8.18 -17.54 -3.16
C VAL A 162 -9.43 -16.81 -3.66
N LEU A 163 -10.51 -16.86 -2.87
CA LEU A 163 -11.76 -16.17 -3.18
C LEU A 163 -11.56 -14.65 -3.15
N VAL A 164 -10.85 -14.11 -2.16
CA VAL A 164 -10.57 -12.67 -2.06
C VAL A 164 -9.81 -12.17 -3.29
N PHE A 165 -8.74 -12.86 -3.70
CA PHE A 165 -7.96 -12.47 -4.88
C PHE A 165 -8.72 -12.67 -6.19
N TYR A 166 -9.59 -13.67 -6.27
CA TYR A 166 -10.51 -13.81 -7.39
C TYR A 166 -11.47 -12.62 -7.50
N LEU A 167 -12.07 -12.21 -6.37
CA LEU A 167 -12.96 -11.05 -6.31
C LEU A 167 -12.20 -9.75 -6.61
N LEU A 168 -10.96 -9.62 -6.14
CA LEU A 168 -10.07 -8.51 -6.47
C LEU A 168 -9.84 -8.43 -7.98
N GLY A 169 -9.47 -9.53 -8.63
CA GLY A 169 -9.30 -9.59 -10.09
C GLY A 169 -10.59 -9.23 -10.84
N ARG A 170 -11.75 -9.71 -10.34
CA ARG A 170 -13.07 -9.33 -10.87
C ARG A 170 -13.35 -7.83 -10.71
N ALA A 171 -12.95 -7.22 -9.60
CA ALA A 171 -13.10 -5.79 -9.36
C ALA A 171 -12.23 -4.96 -10.32
N PHE A 172 -10.97 -5.34 -10.55
CA PHE A 172 -10.11 -4.73 -11.57
C PHE A 172 -10.73 -4.86 -12.97
N GLY A 173 -11.21 -6.05 -13.34
CA GLY A 173 -11.87 -6.27 -14.63
C GLY A 173 -13.16 -5.46 -14.79
N LEU A 174 -13.94 -5.29 -13.73
CA LEU A 174 -15.13 -4.44 -13.73
C LEU A 174 -14.76 -2.96 -13.91
N ALA A 175 -13.78 -2.47 -13.15
CA ALA A 175 -13.29 -1.09 -13.25
C ALA A 175 -12.77 -0.79 -14.67
N TRP A 176 -12.03 -1.73 -15.27
CA TRP A 176 -11.56 -1.65 -16.65
C TRP A 176 -12.71 -1.55 -17.65
N ARG A 177 -13.68 -2.48 -17.60
CA ARG A 177 -14.84 -2.47 -18.51
C ARG A 177 -15.65 -1.18 -18.37
N ARG A 178 -15.89 -0.73 -17.14
CA ARG A 178 -16.65 0.50 -16.86
C ARG A 178 -15.89 1.75 -17.30
N HIS A 179 -14.57 1.78 -17.13
CA HIS A 179 -13.72 2.84 -17.66
C HIS A 179 -13.84 2.95 -19.19
N ARG A 180 -13.75 1.83 -19.91
CA ARG A 180 -13.87 1.80 -21.39
C ARG A 180 -15.25 2.25 -21.90
N MET A 181 -16.34 1.88 -21.20
CA MET A 181 -17.70 2.17 -21.65
C MET A 181 -18.21 3.56 -21.24
N ARG A 182 -17.87 4.03 -20.04
CA ARG A 182 -18.45 5.27 -19.45
C ARG A 182 -17.42 6.37 -19.23
N GLY A 183 -16.14 6.04 -19.09
CA GLY A 183 -15.11 6.99 -18.71
C GLY A 183 -15.41 7.69 -17.37
N GLY A 184 -14.88 8.90 -17.21
CA GLY A 184 -15.15 9.76 -16.04
C GLY A 184 -14.60 9.18 -14.73
N ILE A 185 -15.47 9.04 -13.73
CA ILE A 185 -15.10 8.57 -12.38
C ILE A 185 -14.48 7.17 -12.39
N TRP A 186 -14.89 6.30 -13.32
CA TRP A 186 -14.31 4.96 -13.46
C TRP A 186 -12.85 5.00 -13.93
N SER A 187 -12.45 6.02 -14.69
CA SER A 187 -11.04 6.26 -15.02
C SER A 187 -10.23 6.59 -13.78
N VAL A 188 -10.79 7.40 -12.88
CA VAL A 188 -10.16 7.79 -11.62
C VAL A 188 -9.95 6.57 -10.72
N TRP A 189 -10.99 5.76 -10.53
CA TRP A 189 -10.89 4.53 -9.74
C TRP A 189 -9.91 3.53 -10.34
N LEU A 190 -9.93 3.32 -11.65
CA LEU A 190 -8.99 2.41 -12.31
C LEU A 190 -7.54 2.88 -12.14
N ILE A 191 -7.27 4.17 -12.35
CA ILE A 191 -5.92 4.73 -12.15
C ILE A 191 -5.50 4.61 -10.69
N ALA A 192 -6.40 4.90 -9.74
CA ALA A 192 -6.11 4.74 -8.32
C ALA A 192 -5.78 3.27 -7.96
N MET A 193 -6.57 2.32 -8.45
CA MET A 193 -6.33 0.88 -8.24
C MET A 193 -4.98 0.44 -8.82
N LEU A 194 -4.61 0.91 -10.02
CA LEU A 194 -3.33 0.59 -10.67
C LEU A 194 -2.13 1.24 -9.99
N VAL A 195 -2.23 2.52 -9.59
CA VAL A 195 -1.13 3.20 -8.90
C VAL A 195 -0.91 2.59 -7.52
N LEU A 196 -2.00 2.28 -6.82
CA LEU A 196 -1.90 1.69 -5.48
C LEU A 196 -1.53 0.20 -5.53
N SER A 197 -1.69 -0.51 -6.65
CA SER A 197 -1.39 -1.95 -6.71
C SER A 197 0.05 -2.29 -6.34
N ILE A 198 0.98 -1.32 -6.38
CA ILE A 198 2.34 -1.48 -5.86
C ILE A 198 2.36 -1.90 -4.37
N TYR A 199 1.35 -1.50 -3.58
CA TYR A 199 1.24 -1.86 -2.16
C TYR A 199 0.81 -3.31 -1.92
N LEU A 200 0.25 -3.99 -2.92
CA LEU A 200 -0.15 -5.39 -2.80
C LEU A 200 1.09 -6.30 -2.62
N PRO A 201 2.14 -6.24 -3.46
CA PRO A 201 3.35 -7.02 -3.22
C PRO A 201 4.22 -6.42 -2.11
N THR A 202 4.37 -5.09 -2.05
CA THR A 202 5.37 -4.45 -1.17
C THR A 202 4.95 -4.23 0.28
N GLN A 203 3.66 -4.34 0.62
CA GLN A 203 3.19 -4.06 1.98
C GLN A 203 2.14 -5.06 2.46
N SER A 204 0.87 -4.82 2.15
CA SER A 204 -0.22 -5.68 2.59
C SER A 204 -1.51 -5.35 1.86
N PHE A 205 -2.45 -6.28 1.92
CA PHE A 205 -3.78 -6.05 1.38
C PHE A 205 -4.52 -4.97 2.16
N SER A 206 -4.40 -4.98 3.49
CA SER A 206 -4.98 -3.95 4.35
C SER A 206 -4.46 -2.54 4.01
N ALA A 207 -3.15 -2.40 3.83
CA ALA A 207 -2.54 -1.13 3.50
C ALA A 207 -2.95 -0.62 2.10
N TRP A 208 -3.11 -1.53 1.13
CA TRP A 208 -3.68 -1.21 -0.18
C TRP A 208 -5.13 -0.75 -0.07
N LEU A 209 -5.99 -1.53 0.61
CA LEU A 209 -7.42 -1.29 0.69
C LEU A 209 -7.73 0.01 1.45
N HIS A 210 -7.03 0.26 2.57
CA HIS A 210 -7.16 1.51 3.32
C HIS A 210 -6.88 2.72 2.42
N ARG A 211 -5.75 2.72 1.72
CA ARG A 211 -5.38 3.83 0.81
C ARG A 211 -6.37 3.95 -0.33
N LEU A 212 -6.84 2.83 -0.89
CA LEU A 212 -7.82 2.85 -1.98
C LEU A 212 -9.15 3.44 -1.52
N LEU A 213 -9.63 3.06 -0.33
CA LEU A 213 -10.88 3.59 0.21
C LEU A 213 -10.75 5.07 0.56
N PHE A 214 -9.75 5.46 1.36
CA PHE A 214 -9.58 6.85 1.75
C PHE A 214 -9.24 7.75 0.57
N MET A 215 -8.19 7.43 -0.20
CA MET A 215 -7.81 8.25 -1.35
C MET A 215 -8.84 8.16 -2.46
N GLY A 216 -9.41 6.99 -2.74
CA GLY A 216 -10.43 6.82 -3.78
C GLY A 216 -11.71 7.58 -3.48
N VAL A 217 -12.19 7.58 -2.22
CA VAL A 217 -13.36 8.36 -1.79
C VAL A 217 -13.06 9.85 -1.87
N VAL A 218 -11.94 10.33 -1.30
CA VAL A 218 -11.57 11.76 -1.36
C VAL A 218 -11.40 12.22 -2.81
N THR A 219 -10.74 11.43 -3.65
CA THR A 219 -10.53 11.75 -5.08
C THR A 219 -11.86 11.74 -5.83
N SER A 220 -12.79 10.85 -5.49
CA SER A 220 -14.12 10.79 -6.08
C SER A 220 -15.00 11.96 -5.70
N LEU A 221 -14.96 12.38 -4.43
CA LEU A 221 -15.64 13.58 -3.95
C LEU A 221 -15.10 14.80 -4.69
N PHE A 222 -13.77 14.95 -4.76
CA PHE A 222 -13.15 16.04 -5.49
C PHE A 222 -13.52 16.03 -6.98
N TRP A 223 -13.49 14.86 -7.63
CA TRP A 223 -13.93 14.70 -9.02
C TRP A 223 -15.38 15.13 -9.23
N ARG A 224 -16.29 14.73 -8.33
CA ARG A 224 -17.72 15.06 -8.41
C ARG A 224 -17.99 16.55 -8.22
N PHE A 225 -17.29 17.20 -7.30
CA PHE A 225 -17.54 18.60 -6.94
C PHE A 225 -16.78 19.60 -7.82
N TRP A 226 -15.56 19.28 -8.25
CA TRP A 226 -14.66 20.26 -8.88
C TRP A 226 -14.37 19.98 -10.36
N ILE A 227 -14.46 18.73 -10.82
CA ILE A 227 -14.14 18.36 -12.19
C ILE A 227 -15.44 18.09 -12.94
N ARG A 228 -16.00 19.12 -13.57
CA ARG A 228 -17.10 18.92 -14.54
C ARG A 228 -16.52 18.08 -15.70
N PRO A 229 -16.98 16.84 -15.90
CA PRO A 229 -16.51 16.06 -17.04
C PRO A 229 -16.90 16.82 -18.29
N ARG A 230 -15.92 17.22 -19.12
CA ARG A 230 -16.21 17.63 -20.49
C ARG A 230 -16.95 16.46 -21.12
N ARG A 231 -18.26 16.62 -21.35
CA ARG A 231 -19.02 15.69 -22.18
C ARG A 231 -18.19 15.52 -23.45
N VAL A 232 -17.77 14.29 -23.73
CA VAL A 232 -17.29 13.96 -25.06
C VAL A 232 -18.49 14.24 -25.95
N VAL A 233 -18.51 15.44 -26.54
CA VAL A 233 -19.46 15.81 -27.57
C VAL A 233 -19.24 14.76 -28.63
N GLY A 234 -20.20 13.85 -28.75
CA GLY A 234 -20.18 12.84 -29.79
C GLY A 234 -19.94 13.57 -31.09
N ARG A 235 -18.93 13.12 -31.83
CA ARG A 235 -18.70 13.52 -33.20
C ARG A 235 -19.90 13.03 -34.00
N ARG A 236 -20.98 13.82 -33.99
CA ARG A 236 -21.94 13.91 -35.09
C ARG A 236 -21.31 14.90 -36.05
N GLU A 237 -20.48 14.40 -36.94
CA GLU A 237 -20.28 14.96 -38.28
C GLU A 237 -20.88 13.85 -39.17
N GLU A 238 -22.17 13.92 -39.46
CA GLU A 238 -22.78 14.64 -40.59
C GLU A 238 -22.39 14.02 -41.94
N ARG A 239 -23.41 13.37 -42.53
CA ARG A 239 -23.65 13.01 -43.95
C ARG A 239 -22.82 11.90 -44.57
#